data_AF-A0A842VWX3-F1
#
_entry.id   AF-A0A842VWX3-F1
#
_cell.length_a   1.000
_cell.length_b   1.000
_cell.length_c   1.000
_cell.angle_alpha   90.00
_cell.angle_beta   90.00
_cell.angle_gamma   90.00
#
_symmetry.space_group_name_H-M   'P 1'
#
loop_
_entity.id
_entity.type
_entity.pdbx_description
1 polymer ?
#
loop_
_entity_poly.entity_id
_entity_poly.type
_entity_poly.pdbx_seq_one_letter_code
_entity_poly.pdbx_strand_id
1 'polypeptide(L)'
;MGNLIFFRIFIFSRMQKDEQKRDNGENQKTKDLDLIGYCGNNCSKCKIYQITVTNDEKEKKKFIEEAEFFSNKKINPDEIYCLGCRNPHSKRRNYLDIECQVRTCAMEKEVFTCYHCPLFCCTKLDIFLQEFSTSPAKSARKIKKKLSKLENNEESIQRWLKKQKKV
;
A
#
# COMPACT_ATOMS: atom_id res chain seq x y z
N MET A 1 48.86 10.01 -25.20
CA MET A 1 47.99 8.90 -24.74
C MET A 1 47.17 9.22 -23.47
N GLY A 2 47.31 10.39 -22.82
CA GLY A 2 46.63 10.71 -21.55
C GLY A 2 45.14 11.12 -21.62
N ASN A 3 44.67 11.69 -22.75
CA ASN A 3 43.31 12.22 -22.85
C ASN A 3 42.20 11.17 -22.83
N LEU A 4 42.48 9.94 -23.28
CA LEU A 4 41.46 8.89 -23.39
C LEU A 4 41.16 8.22 -22.03
N ILE A 5 42.15 8.15 -21.14
CA ILE A 5 42.01 7.60 -19.79
C ILE A 5 41.21 8.58 -18.93
N PHE A 6 41.52 9.88 -19.02
CA PHE A 6 40.82 10.92 -18.26
C PHE A 6 39.34 11.00 -18.65
N PHE A 7 39.03 10.86 -19.95
CA PHE A 7 37.66 10.85 -20.45
C PHE A 7 36.85 9.66 -19.93
N ARG A 8 37.46 8.46 -19.86
CA ARG A 8 36.82 7.25 -19.33
C ARG A 8 36.53 7.35 -17.83
N ILE A 9 37.45 7.89 -17.05
CA ILE A 9 37.25 8.12 -15.61
C ILE A 9 36.10 9.10 -15.38
N PHE A 10 36.06 10.19 -16.15
CA PHE A 10 35.00 11.20 -16.04
C PHE A 10 33.60 10.65 -16.40
N ILE A 11 33.50 9.87 -17.48
CA ILE A 11 32.25 9.18 -17.87
C ILE A 11 31.80 8.22 -16.76
N PHE A 12 32.71 7.39 -16.24
CA PHE A 12 32.40 6.42 -15.20
C PHE A 12 31.91 7.08 -13.90
N SER A 13 32.59 8.13 -13.43
CA SER A 13 32.14 8.90 -12.26
C SER A 13 30.80 9.60 -12.46
N ARG A 14 30.46 10.01 -13.69
CA ARG A 14 29.15 10.58 -14.01
C ARG A 14 28.05 9.51 -13.99
N MET A 15 28.31 8.34 -14.55
CA MET A 15 27.38 7.20 -14.52
C MET A 15 27.06 6.76 -13.09
N GLN A 16 28.06 6.67 -12.21
CA GLN A 16 27.85 6.35 -10.79
C GLN A 16 27.00 7.41 -10.06
N LYS A 17 27.21 8.70 -10.35
CA LYS A 17 26.37 9.77 -9.80
C LYS A 17 24.93 9.70 -10.29
N ASP A 18 24.72 9.37 -11.56
CA ASP A 18 23.38 9.22 -12.14
C ASP A 18 22.65 7.98 -11.61
N GLU A 19 23.37 6.88 -11.35
CA GLU A 19 22.86 5.69 -10.67
C GLU A 19 22.50 5.97 -9.20
N GLN A 20 23.42 6.57 -8.44
CA GLN A 20 23.17 6.94 -7.04
C GLN A 20 22.01 7.95 -6.88
N LYS A 21 21.80 8.83 -7.87
CA LYS A 21 20.68 9.77 -7.90
C LYS A 21 19.35 9.10 -8.27
N ARG A 22 19.37 8.06 -9.11
CA ARG A 22 18.22 7.19 -9.38
C ARG A 22 17.85 6.37 -8.15
N ASP A 23 18.83 5.72 -7.52
CA ASP A 23 18.65 4.94 -6.30
C ASP A 23 18.12 5.80 -5.15
N ASN A 24 18.70 6.98 -4.92
CA ASN A 24 18.20 7.91 -3.91
C ASN A 24 16.80 8.45 -4.25
N GLY A 25 16.49 8.68 -5.52
CA GLY A 25 15.16 9.09 -5.97
C GLY A 25 14.10 8.00 -5.79
N GLU A 26 14.46 6.74 -6.00
CA GLU A 26 13.61 5.57 -5.72
C GLU A 26 13.46 5.34 -4.21
N ASN A 27 14.56 5.40 -3.43
CA ASN A 27 14.53 5.29 -1.97
C ASN A 27 13.77 6.45 -1.28
N GLN A 28 13.74 7.63 -1.89
CA GLN A 28 12.95 8.76 -1.39
C GLN A 28 11.47 8.60 -1.77
N LYS A 29 11.16 8.09 -2.98
CA LYS A 29 9.78 7.77 -3.40
C LYS A 29 9.14 6.70 -2.52
N THR A 30 9.91 5.70 -2.07
CA THR A 30 9.41 4.65 -1.17
C THR A 30 9.10 5.19 0.23
N LYS A 31 9.93 6.10 0.76
CA LYS A 31 9.83 6.69 2.11
C LYS A 31 8.61 7.61 2.32
N ASP A 32 8.02 8.11 1.24
CA ASP A 32 6.77 8.86 1.32
C ASP A 32 5.55 7.93 1.48
N LEU A 33 5.64 6.63 1.19
CA LEU A 33 4.46 5.76 1.05
C LEU A 33 4.30 4.77 2.21
N ASP A 34 4.94 5.07 3.35
CA ASP A 34 5.09 4.20 4.52
C ASP A 34 3.77 3.64 5.06
N LEU A 35 2.68 4.41 4.95
CA LEU A 35 1.33 3.98 5.34
C LEU A 35 0.35 3.87 4.16
N ILE A 36 0.82 3.83 2.92
CA ILE A 36 -0.04 3.46 1.80
C ILE A 36 -0.06 1.93 1.71
N GLY A 37 -1.25 1.35 1.88
CA GLY A 37 -1.41 -0.09 1.79
C GLY A 37 -1.44 -0.61 0.36
N TYR A 38 -1.41 -1.94 0.20
CA TYR A 38 -1.51 -2.59 -1.12
C TYR A 38 -2.80 -2.22 -1.87
N CYS A 39 -3.92 -2.04 -1.15
CA CYS A 39 -5.17 -1.55 -1.73
C CYS A 39 -5.10 -0.08 -2.21
N GLY A 40 -4.02 0.63 -1.89
CA GLY A 40 -3.78 2.01 -2.26
C GLY A 40 -4.48 3.04 -1.37
N ASN A 41 -5.03 2.62 -0.23
CA ASN A 41 -5.55 3.51 0.82
C ASN A 41 -4.49 3.81 1.88
N ASN A 42 -4.69 4.91 2.60
CA ASN A 42 -3.88 5.23 3.76
C ASN A 42 -4.26 4.32 4.95
N CYS A 43 -3.34 3.43 5.33
CA CYS A 43 -3.45 2.55 6.50
C CYS A 43 -3.71 3.32 7.78
N SER A 44 -3.25 4.58 7.91
CA SER A 44 -3.57 5.42 9.07
C SER A 44 -5.07 5.69 9.23
N LYS A 45 -5.91 5.33 8.26
CA LYS A 45 -7.38 5.45 8.35
C LYS A 45 -8.09 4.10 8.38
N CYS A 46 -7.35 3.00 8.29
CA CYS A 46 -7.92 1.66 8.37
C CYS A 46 -8.40 1.37 9.81
N LYS A 47 -9.58 0.76 9.94
CA LYS A 47 -10.21 0.45 11.25
C LYS A 47 -9.26 -0.35 12.17
N ILE A 48 -8.58 -1.37 11.64
CA ILE A 48 -7.69 -2.24 12.45
C ILE A 48 -6.40 -1.54 12.82
N TYR A 49 -5.83 -0.75 11.91
CA TYR A 49 -4.67 0.07 12.23
C TYR A 49 -5.02 1.05 13.36
N GLN A 50 -6.18 1.72 13.26
CA GLN A 50 -6.67 2.63 14.29
C GLN A 50 -6.84 1.91 15.62
N ILE A 51 -7.56 0.78 15.66
CA ILE A 51 -7.70 -0.06 16.87
C ILE A 51 -6.34 -0.40 17.49
N THR A 52 -5.34 -0.69 16.66
CA THR A 52 -4.00 -1.06 17.11
C THR A 52 -3.24 0.12 17.71
N VAL A 53 -3.24 1.28 17.05
CA VAL A 53 -2.46 2.44 17.50
C VAL A 53 -3.13 3.22 18.62
N THR A 54 -4.46 3.23 18.69
CA THR A 54 -5.20 3.86 19.79
C THR A 54 -5.31 2.95 21.02
N ASN A 55 -5.09 1.64 20.84
CA ASN A 55 -5.30 0.61 21.85
C ASN A 55 -6.71 0.71 22.49
N ASP A 56 -7.71 1.01 21.65
CA ASP A 56 -9.10 1.14 22.09
C ASP A 56 -9.76 -0.25 22.20
N GLU A 57 -9.83 -0.74 23.43
CA GLU A 57 -10.40 -2.05 23.74
C GLU A 57 -11.91 -2.16 23.43
N LYS A 58 -12.66 -1.05 23.43
CA LYS A 58 -14.09 -1.08 23.08
C LYS A 58 -14.27 -1.27 21.57
N GLU A 59 -13.52 -0.53 20.77
CA GLU A 59 -13.52 -0.67 19.31
C GLU A 59 -12.96 -2.04 18.89
N LYS A 60 -11.92 -2.55 19.58
CA LYS A 60 -11.41 -3.90 19.36
C LYS A 60 -12.50 -4.96 19.60
N LYS A 61 -13.20 -4.90 20.73
CA LYS A 61 -14.27 -5.86 21.06
C LYS A 61 -15.40 -5.83 20.03
N LYS A 62 -15.87 -4.63 19.65
CA LYS A 62 -16.92 -4.47 18.63
C LYS A 62 -16.49 -5.04 17.27
N PHE A 63 -15.25 -4.79 16.87
CA PHE A 63 -14.69 -5.33 15.64
C PHE A 63 -14.65 -6.86 15.65
N ILE A 64 -14.24 -7.47 16.76
CA ILE A 64 -14.23 -8.92 16.95
C ILE A 64 -15.64 -9.49 16.82
N GLU A 65 -16.62 -8.94 17.54
CA GLU A 65 -18.02 -9.39 17.48
C GLU A 65 -18.58 -9.34 16.05
N GLU A 66 -18.36 -8.24 15.32
CA GLU A 66 -18.73 -8.11 13.90
C GLU A 66 -18.04 -9.18 13.03
N ALA A 67 -16.72 -9.35 13.20
CA ALA A 67 -15.94 -10.27 12.39
C ALA A 67 -16.26 -11.75 12.67
N GLU A 68 -16.47 -12.12 13.93
CA GLU A 68 -16.92 -13.46 14.32
C GLU A 68 -18.30 -13.77 13.74
N PHE A 69 -19.22 -12.80 13.78
CA PHE A 69 -20.56 -12.93 13.19
C PHE A 69 -20.51 -13.21 11.68
N PHE A 70 -19.72 -12.46 10.92
CA PHE A 70 -19.64 -12.64 9.46
C PHE A 70 -18.84 -13.88 9.04
N SER A 71 -17.82 -14.25 9.81
CA SER A 71 -16.94 -15.38 9.46
C SER A 71 -17.39 -16.71 10.04
N ASN A 72 -18.26 -16.70 11.05
CA ASN A 72 -18.61 -17.85 11.87
C ASN A 72 -17.36 -18.54 12.47
N LYS A 73 -16.29 -17.77 12.72
CA LYS A 73 -15.05 -18.22 13.35
C LYS A 73 -14.82 -17.40 14.61
N LYS A 74 -14.32 -18.04 15.66
CA LYS A 74 -13.88 -17.36 16.88
C LYS A 74 -12.53 -16.67 16.62
N ILE A 75 -12.37 -15.44 17.05
CA ILE A 75 -11.18 -14.61 16.84
C ILE A 75 -10.55 -14.31 18.19
N ASN A 76 -9.25 -14.57 18.33
CA ASN A 76 -8.52 -14.21 19.54
C ASN A 76 -8.23 -12.69 19.52
N PRO A 77 -8.52 -11.92 20.59
CA PRO A 77 -8.19 -10.49 20.64
C PRO A 77 -6.72 -10.15 20.34
N ASP A 78 -5.79 -11.05 20.66
CA ASP A 78 -4.36 -10.88 20.35
C ASP A 78 -4.06 -10.95 18.84
N GLU A 79 -4.99 -11.49 18.05
CA GLU A 79 -4.95 -11.51 16.59
C GLU A 79 -5.47 -10.19 15.97
N ILE A 80 -5.93 -9.22 16.76
CA ILE A 80 -6.31 -7.89 16.26
C ILE A 80 -5.15 -6.91 16.47
N TYR A 81 -4.19 -6.95 15.54
CA TYR A 81 -2.98 -6.12 15.60
C TYR A 81 -2.39 -5.80 14.21
N CYS A 82 -2.46 -4.55 13.75
CA CYS A 82 -1.92 -4.12 12.45
C CYS A 82 -1.13 -2.82 12.55
N LEU A 83 0.14 -2.85 12.12
CA LEU A 83 1.01 -1.65 12.00
C LEU A 83 1.20 -1.19 10.55
N GLY A 84 0.26 -1.55 9.67
CA GLY A 84 0.31 -1.26 8.24
C GLY A 84 0.71 -2.48 7.43
N CYS A 85 0.00 -2.73 6.33
CA CYS A 85 0.07 -4.00 5.62
C CYS A 85 1.41 -4.27 4.91
N ARG A 86 2.25 -3.24 4.77
CA ARG A 86 3.60 -3.32 4.20
C ARG A 86 4.71 -3.33 5.25
N ASN A 87 4.37 -3.24 6.54
CA ASN A 87 5.36 -3.26 7.60
C ASN A 87 5.98 -4.67 7.68
N PRO A 88 7.28 -4.84 7.39
CA PRO A 88 7.93 -6.16 7.41
C PRO A 88 8.00 -6.76 8.82
N HIS A 89 7.84 -5.94 9.85
CA HIS A 89 7.75 -6.37 11.25
C HIS A 89 6.34 -6.78 11.67
N SER A 90 5.34 -6.77 10.77
CA SER A 90 3.99 -7.32 11.02
C SER A 90 3.97 -8.86 11.13
N LYS A 91 5.08 -9.49 11.58
CA LYS A 91 5.22 -10.93 11.79
C LYS A 91 4.17 -11.50 12.75
N ARG A 92 3.54 -10.65 13.58
CA ARG A 92 2.27 -10.97 14.24
C ARG A 92 1.16 -10.91 13.19
N ARG A 93 0.91 -12.07 12.58
CA ARG A 93 -0.20 -12.29 11.67
C ARG A 93 -1.50 -11.97 12.41
N ASN A 94 -2.09 -10.81 12.13
CA ASN A 94 -3.46 -10.57 12.54
C ASN A 94 -4.40 -11.39 11.67
N TYR A 95 -5.59 -11.68 12.18
CA TYR A 95 -6.66 -12.40 11.48
C TYR A 95 -6.91 -11.83 10.06
N LEU A 96 -6.74 -10.52 9.88
CA LEU A 96 -6.98 -9.84 8.61
C LEU A 96 -5.82 -9.85 7.61
N ASP A 97 -4.57 -9.98 8.02
CA ASP A 97 -3.43 -10.02 7.12
C ASP A 97 -3.35 -11.39 6.42
N ILE A 98 -3.87 -12.43 7.07
CA ILE A 98 -4.03 -13.78 6.50
C ILE A 98 -5.21 -13.81 5.52
N GLU A 99 -6.36 -13.24 5.90
CA GLU A 99 -7.60 -13.35 5.12
C GLU A 99 -7.78 -12.22 4.08
N CYS A 100 -6.97 -11.16 4.12
CA CYS A 100 -7.05 -10.08 3.13
C CYS A 100 -6.52 -10.53 1.76
N GLN A 101 -7.44 -11.00 0.92
CA GLN A 101 -7.13 -11.45 -0.43
C GLN A 101 -6.44 -10.37 -1.29
N VAL A 102 -6.70 -9.09 -1.02
CA VAL A 102 -6.03 -7.98 -1.72
C VAL A 102 -4.55 -7.92 -1.36
N ARG A 103 -4.21 -8.09 -0.08
CA ARG A 103 -2.83 -8.11 0.40
C ARG A 103 -2.08 -9.30 -0.19
N THR A 104 -2.62 -10.51 -0.04
CA THR A 104 -2.02 -11.74 -0.58
C THR A 104 -1.80 -11.64 -2.09
N CYS A 105 -2.82 -11.20 -2.84
CA CYS A 105 -2.71 -11.04 -4.29
C CYS A 105 -1.67 -10.00 -4.70
N ALA A 106 -1.51 -8.91 -3.94
CA ALA A 106 -0.53 -7.87 -4.25
C ALA A 106 0.90 -8.34 -3.98
N MET A 107 1.11 -9.12 -2.92
CA MET A 107 2.39 -9.76 -2.61
C MET A 107 2.78 -10.78 -3.68
N GLU A 108 1.86 -11.69 -4.05
CA GLU A 108 2.10 -12.70 -5.09
C GLU A 108 2.44 -12.09 -6.46
N LYS A 109 1.84 -10.94 -6.77
CA LYS A 109 2.09 -10.24 -8.03
C LYS A 109 3.23 -9.23 -7.96
N GLU A 110 3.84 -9.09 -6.79
CA GLU A 110 4.91 -8.12 -6.52
C GLU A 110 4.55 -6.68 -6.94
N VAL A 111 3.25 -6.34 -6.88
CA VAL A 111 2.79 -4.99 -7.23
C VAL A 111 2.87 -4.11 -6.00
N PHE A 112 3.38 -2.89 -6.20
CA PHE A 112 3.46 -1.92 -5.12
C PHE A 112 2.06 -1.63 -4.56
N THR A 113 1.13 -1.14 -5.38
CA THR A 113 -0.31 -1.07 -5.03
C THR A 113 -1.13 -1.74 -6.11
N CYS A 114 -2.40 -2.03 -5.82
CA CYS A 114 -3.33 -2.53 -6.84
C CYS A 114 -3.49 -1.58 -8.04
N TYR A 115 -3.13 -0.30 -7.92
CA TYR A 115 -3.13 0.64 -9.06
C TYR A 115 -2.00 0.38 -10.06
N HIS A 116 -0.92 -0.26 -9.62
CA HIS A 116 0.18 -0.70 -10.49
C HIS A 116 -0.09 -2.10 -11.08
N CYS A 117 -1.21 -2.73 -10.71
CA CYS A 117 -1.56 -4.05 -11.23
C CYS A 117 -2.06 -3.95 -12.67
N PRO A 118 -1.53 -4.76 -13.61
CA PRO A 118 -2.02 -4.79 -14.99
C PRO A 118 -3.51 -5.14 -15.11
N LEU A 119 -4.05 -5.87 -14.13
CA LEU A 119 -5.47 -6.25 -14.07
C LEU A 119 -6.35 -5.19 -13.39
N PHE A 120 -5.84 -3.98 -13.15
CA PHE A 120 -6.62 -2.91 -12.56
C PHE A 120 -7.71 -2.41 -13.55
N CYS A 121 -9.00 -2.45 -13.22
CA CYS A 121 -9.66 -2.76 -11.95
C CYS A 121 -10.19 -4.19 -11.94
N CYS A 122 -10.00 -4.89 -10.82
CA CYS A 122 -10.50 -6.25 -10.66
C CYS A 122 -11.57 -6.34 -9.57
N THR A 123 -12.44 -7.35 -9.68
CA THR A 123 -13.55 -7.61 -8.75
C THR A 123 -13.07 -7.79 -7.32
N LYS A 124 -11.90 -8.42 -7.11
CA LYS A 124 -11.31 -8.64 -5.79
C LYS A 124 -11.07 -7.32 -5.04
N LEU A 125 -10.54 -6.31 -5.72
CA LEU A 125 -10.34 -4.98 -5.13
C LEU A 125 -11.68 -4.26 -4.94
N ASP A 126 -12.61 -4.39 -5.88
CA ASP A 126 -13.94 -3.76 -5.76
C ASP A 126 -14.72 -4.27 -4.54
N ILE A 127 -14.77 -5.59 -4.31
CA ILE A 127 -15.41 -6.20 -3.13
C ILE A 127 -14.76 -5.67 -1.86
N PHE A 128 -13.42 -5.73 -1.79
CA PHE A 128 -12.69 -5.26 -0.62
C PHE A 128 -12.96 -3.77 -0.32
N LEU A 129 -13.02 -2.92 -1.34
CA LEU A 129 -13.28 -1.49 -1.16
C LEU A 129 -14.72 -1.21 -0.71
N GLN A 130 -15.68 -2.05 -1.07
CA GLN A 130 -17.07 -1.91 -0.63
C GLN A 130 -17.26 -2.34 0.83
N GLU A 131 -16.61 -3.43 1.23
CA GLU A 131 -16.78 -4.03 2.56
C GLU A 131 -15.87 -3.38 3.63
N PHE A 132 -14.63 -3.05 3.27
CA PHE A 132 -13.59 -2.73 4.27
C PHE A 132 -12.96 -1.34 4.12
N SER A 133 -13.24 -0.59 3.04
CA SER A 133 -12.64 0.74 2.91
C SER A 133 -13.37 1.80 3.72
N THR A 134 -12.62 2.45 4.60
CA THR A 134 -12.99 3.72 5.26
C THR A 134 -12.74 4.93 4.35
N SER A 135 -12.22 4.70 3.13
CA SER A 135 -11.87 5.74 2.16
C SER A 135 -13.08 6.16 1.30
N PRO A 136 -13.16 7.42 0.81
CA PRO A 136 -14.18 7.86 -0.14
C PRO A 136 -14.23 7.04 -1.46
N ALA A 137 -13.20 6.23 -1.70
CA ALA A 137 -13.04 5.42 -2.90
C ALA A 137 -13.72 4.05 -2.79
N LYS A 138 -15.06 4.05 -2.69
CA LYS A 138 -15.90 2.84 -2.51
C LYS A 138 -15.96 1.88 -3.71
N SER A 139 -15.10 2.04 -4.72
CA SER A 139 -15.02 1.14 -5.88
C SER A 139 -13.76 1.44 -6.70
N ALA A 140 -13.03 0.39 -7.06
CA ALA A 140 -11.92 0.39 -8.00
C ALA A 140 -12.32 1.03 -9.34
N ARG A 141 -13.53 0.76 -9.85
CA ARG A 141 -14.03 1.37 -11.10
C ARG A 141 -14.14 2.90 -11.01
N LYS A 142 -14.61 3.42 -9.87
CA LYS A 142 -14.65 4.89 -9.62
C LYS A 142 -13.24 5.47 -9.56
N ILE A 143 -12.29 4.74 -8.99
CA ILE A 143 -10.89 5.14 -8.95
C ILE A 143 -10.29 5.15 -10.35
N LYS A 144 -10.56 4.13 -11.19
CA LYS A 144 -10.16 4.10 -12.60
C LYS A 144 -10.62 5.33 -13.35
N LYS A 145 -11.89 5.72 -13.18
CA LYS A 145 -12.46 6.90 -13.84
C LYS A 145 -11.77 8.19 -13.39
N LYS A 146 -11.30 8.27 -12.14
CA LYS A 146 -10.51 9.41 -11.64
C LYS A 146 -9.07 9.37 -12.17
N LEU A 147 -8.44 8.20 -12.20
CA LEU A 147 -7.09 8.01 -12.76
C LEU A 147 -7.06 8.23 -14.27
N SER A 148 -8.09 7.81 -15.02
CA SER A 148 -8.18 8.03 -16.46
C SER A 148 -8.25 9.52 -16.82
N LYS A 149 -8.86 10.35 -15.96
CA LYS A 149 -8.83 11.82 -16.09
C LYS A 149 -7.47 12.43 -15.80
N LEU A 150 -6.59 11.69 -15.13
CA LEU A 150 -5.23 12.11 -14.81
C LEU A 150 -4.20 11.53 -15.80
N GLU A 151 -4.60 10.73 -16.78
CA GLU A 151 -3.73 9.79 -17.52
C GLU A 151 -3.32 8.60 -16.64
N ASN A 152 -3.48 7.37 -17.13
CA ASN A 152 -3.17 6.16 -16.35
C ASN A 152 -1.66 5.83 -16.42
N ASN A 153 -0.84 6.78 -15.96
CA ASN A 153 0.62 6.68 -15.91
C ASN A 153 1.13 6.74 -14.47
N GLU A 154 2.41 6.44 -14.29
CA GLU A 154 3.07 6.43 -12.97
C GLU A 154 2.88 7.76 -12.24
N GLU A 155 3.03 8.89 -12.93
CA GLU A 155 2.92 10.22 -12.31
C GLU A 155 1.53 10.45 -11.70
N SER A 156 0.49 9.99 -12.37
CA SER A 156 -0.88 10.17 -11.95
C SER A 156 -1.33 9.20 -10.87
N ILE A 157 -0.76 7.99 -10.85
CA ILE A 157 -0.87 7.09 -9.71
C ILE A 157 -0.22 7.76 -8.48
N GLN A 158 0.97 8.34 -8.62
CA GLN A 158 1.64 9.05 -7.52
C GLN A 158 0.82 10.25 -7.03
N ARG A 159 0.24 11.06 -7.93
CA ARG A 159 -0.69 12.15 -7.56
C ARG A 159 -1.91 11.62 -6.80
N TRP A 160 -2.46 10.48 -7.19
CA TRP A 160 -3.59 9.86 -6.51
C TRP A 160 -3.23 9.39 -5.09
N LEU A 161 -2.09 8.72 -4.93
CA LEU A 161 -1.60 8.25 -3.63
C LEU A 161 -1.34 9.41 -2.66
N LYS A 162 -0.76 10.51 -3.16
CA LYS A 162 -0.57 11.74 -2.37
C LYS A 162 -1.89 12.32 -1.84
N LYS A 163 -2.99 12.20 -2.58
CA LYS A 163 -4.31 12.64 -2.10
C LYS A 163 -4.81 11.80 -0.92
N GLN A 164 -4.50 10.51 -0.88
CA GLN A 164 -4.92 9.64 0.22
C GLN A 164 -4.24 9.98 1.55
N LYS A 165 -3.09 10.67 1.51
CA LYS A 165 -2.40 11.16 2.72
C LYS A 165 -3.07 12.37 3.38
N LYS A 166 -3.78 13.21 2.59
CA LYS A 166 -4.26 14.53 3.01
C LYS A 166 -5.65 14.51 3.68
N VAL A 167 -6.27 13.34 3.78
CA VAL A 167 -7.59 13.11 4.39
C VAL A 167 -7.36 12.39 5.71
#